data_AF-A0A1I7L238-F1
#
_entry.id   AF-A0A1I7L238-F1
#
_cell.length_a   1.000
_cell.length_b   1.000
_cell.length_c   1.000
_cell.angle_alpha   90.00
_cell.angle_beta   90.00
_cell.angle_gamma   90.00
#
_symmetry.space_group_name_H-M   'P 1'
#
loop_
_entity.id
_entity.type
_entity.pdbx_description
1 polymer ?
#
loop_
_entity_poly.entity_id
_entity_poly.type
_entity_poly.pdbx_seq_one_letter_code
_entity_poly.pdbx_strand_id
1 'polypeptide(L)'
;MNKTRKIKEIIGKVLSEKGFEYIRCESGIVWTFGRKVGEVEQEVYIQQHTRFDKEYKLMFWTSAKGNGMKEIRSVLPEYEKKEYWEAESDEEFLQILEFFVSFIKDHGFDLLEDMLEEKPDSFETPERKQYFKEHRKELVEKYDGIYHILGNGTCEEQLKHIDEVLWENREAEETPEREAEIQELWLGMAAVLTEIIFSVEGAKIDYDSWRIKMNIPSTVLSVWPVYDVIQAWMRYHFDNDKSLLIVWASARSLVR
;
A
#
# COMPACT_ATOMS: atom_id res chain seq x y z
N MET A 1 5.22 19.55 -27.71
CA MET A 1 4.11 20.26 -27.01
C MET A 1 4.38 20.57 -25.53
N ASN A 2 3.71 21.56 -24.92
CA ASN A 2 3.72 21.77 -23.45
C ASN A 2 2.67 20.87 -22.77
N LYS A 3 3.12 19.75 -22.20
CA LYS A 3 2.26 18.72 -21.60
C LYS A 3 1.42 19.24 -20.43
N THR A 4 2.04 19.95 -19.48
CA THR A 4 1.35 20.52 -18.31
C THR A 4 0.17 21.39 -18.72
N ARG A 5 0.37 22.26 -19.72
CA ARG A 5 -0.71 23.11 -20.23
C ARG A 5 -1.85 22.27 -20.78
N LYS A 6 -1.56 21.23 -21.57
CA LYS A 6 -2.57 20.37 -22.18
C LYS A 6 -3.32 19.51 -21.18
N ILE A 7 -2.64 18.95 -20.20
CA ILE A 7 -3.27 18.20 -19.10
C ILE A 7 -4.22 19.12 -18.32
N LYS A 8 -3.81 20.35 -17.99
CA LYS A 8 -4.69 21.33 -17.34
C LYS A 8 -5.89 21.73 -18.20
N GLU A 9 -5.67 21.96 -19.50
CA GLU A 9 -6.73 22.34 -20.44
C GLU A 9 -7.79 21.24 -20.63
N ILE A 10 -7.36 19.98 -20.74
CA ILE A 10 -8.22 18.85 -21.09
C ILE A 10 -8.76 18.18 -19.83
N ILE A 11 -7.87 17.61 -19.00
CA ILE A 11 -8.23 16.89 -17.77
C ILE A 11 -8.73 17.88 -16.71
N GLY A 12 -8.00 18.97 -16.50
CA GLY A 12 -8.35 19.96 -15.47
C GLY A 12 -9.71 20.60 -15.68
N LYS A 13 -10.11 20.83 -16.94
CA LYS A 13 -11.45 21.35 -17.26
C LYS A 13 -12.54 20.38 -16.83
N VAL A 14 -12.39 19.09 -17.12
CA VAL A 14 -13.37 18.06 -16.75
C VAL A 14 -13.44 17.92 -15.23
N LEU A 15 -12.29 17.84 -14.56
CA LEU A 15 -12.22 17.72 -13.11
C LEU A 15 -12.80 18.95 -12.39
N SER A 16 -12.65 20.16 -12.94
CA SER A 16 -13.22 21.38 -12.34
C SER A 16 -14.74 21.36 -12.24
N GLU A 17 -15.44 20.58 -13.07
CA GLU A 17 -16.91 20.41 -12.98
C GLU A 17 -17.32 19.78 -11.65
N LYS A 18 -16.40 19.08 -10.97
CA LYS A 18 -16.59 18.44 -9.67
C LYS A 18 -15.79 19.08 -8.53
N GLY A 19 -15.30 20.31 -8.76
CA GLY A 19 -14.60 21.11 -7.75
C GLY A 19 -13.13 20.75 -7.52
N PHE A 20 -12.52 19.98 -8.42
CA PHE A 20 -11.07 19.74 -8.37
C PHE A 20 -10.29 20.92 -8.94
N GLU A 21 -9.15 21.20 -8.31
CA GLU A 21 -8.21 22.22 -8.74
C GLU A 21 -6.83 21.60 -9.01
N TYR A 22 -6.09 22.21 -9.94
CA TYR A 22 -4.71 21.81 -10.19
C TYR A 22 -3.82 22.25 -9.02
N ILE A 23 -3.15 21.30 -8.37
CA ILE A 23 -2.28 21.56 -7.22
C ILE A 23 -0.86 21.81 -7.70
N ARG A 24 -0.24 20.82 -8.34
CA ARG A 24 1.18 20.86 -8.68
C ARG A 24 1.56 19.83 -9.74
N CYS A 25 2.79 19.98 -10.25
CA CYS A 25 3.46 18.94 -11.02
C CYS A 25 4.74 18.54 -10.28
N GLU A 26 4.78 17.33 -9.75
CA GLU A 26 5.94 16.80 -9.03
C GLU A 26 6.94 16.20 -10.02
N SER A 27 8.21 16.56 -9.85
CA SER A 27 9.32 16.05 -10.65
C SER A 27 9.17 16.18 -12.17
N GLY A 28 8.22 16.99 -12.65
CA GLY A 28 7.90 17.14 -14.07
C GLY A 28 7.16 15.95 -14.69
N ILE A 29 6.69 14.98 -13.90
CA ILE A 29 6.10 13.72 -14.39
C ILE A 29 4.79 13.34 -13.72
N VAL A 30 4.45 13.89 -12.55
CA VAL A 30 3.16 13.64 -11.90
C VAL A 30 2.39 14.95 -11.85
N TRP A 31 1.21 15.03 -12.47
CA TRP A 31 0.31 16.17 -12.39
C TRP A 31 -0.84 15.84 -11.45
N THR A 32 -0.95 16.60 -10.36
CA THR A 32 -1.94 16.37 -9.31
C THR A 32 -3.06 17.39 -9.39
N PHE A 33 -4.29 16.89 -9.37
CA PHE A 33 -5.50 17.66 -9.14
C PHE A 33 -6.14 17.19 -7.84
N GLY A 34 -6.66 18.09 -7.03
CA GLY A 34 -7.29 17.69 -5.78
C GLY A 34 -8.52 18.51 -5.42
N ARG A 35 -9.37 17.93 -4.57
CA ARG A 35 -10.50 18.59 -3.91
C ARG A 35 -10.59 18.10 -2.47
N LYS A 36 -11.35 18.83 -1.66
CA LYS A 36 -11.74 18.42 -0.31
C LYS A 36 -13.26 18.30 -0.23
N VAL A 37 -13.77 17.16 0.24
CA VAL A 37 -15.19 16.88 0.46
C VAL A 37 -15.38 16.53 1.94
N GLY A 38 -15.95 17.45 2.72
CA GLY A 38 -15.95 17.32 4.18
C GLY A 38 -14.51 17.33 4.72
N GLU A 39 -14.12 16.31 5.48
CA GLU A 39 -12.74 16.12 5.95
C GLU A 39 -11.90 15.21 5.05
N VAL A 40 -12.47 14.70 3.95
CA VAL A 40 -11.79 13.79 3.03
C VAL A 40 -11.14 14.56 1.90
N GLU A 41 -9.84 14.35 1.70
CA GLU A 41 -9.09 14.80 0.54
C GLU A 41 -9.19 13.76 -0.56
N GLN A 42 -9.30 14.22 -1.80
CA GLN A 42 -9.29 13.38 -2.99
C GLN A 42 -8.36 13.96 -4.02
N GLU A 43 -7.57 13.10 -4.64
CA GLU A 43 -6.62 13.49 -5.68
C GLU A 43 -6.79 12.62 -6.92
N VAL A 44 -6.62 13.26 -8.08
CA VAL A 44 -6.51 12.61 -9.38
C VAL A 44 -5.13 12.93 -9.94
N TYR A 45 -4.40 11.89 -10.33
CA TYR A 45 -3.06 12.03 -10.89
C TYR A 45 -3.02 11.60 -12.33
N ILE A 46 -2.31 12.39 -13.13
CA ILE A 46 -1.72 11.92 -14.37
C ILE A 46 -0.23 11.69 -14.10
N GLN A 47 0.28 10.49 -14.34
CA GLN A 47 1.69 10.17 -14.15
C GLN A 47 2.30 9.72 -15.48
N GLN A 48 3.44 10.31 -15.82
CA GLN A 48 4.36 9.79 -16.82
C GLN A 48 5.33 8.81 -16.14
N HIS A 49 5.60 7.65 -16.74
CA HIS A 49 6.40 6.58 -16.11
C HIS A 49 7.78 7.08 -15.67
N THR A 50 8.52 7.71 -16.58
CA THR A 50 9.72 8.49 -16.26
C THR A 50 9.73 9.81 -17.03
N ARG A 51 10.75 10.66 -16.82
CA ARG A 51 10.89 11.92 -17.57
C ARG A 51 11.08 11.70 -19.08
N PHE A 52 11.59 10.53 -19.46
CA PHE A 52 11.96 10.21 -20.84
C PHE A 52 10.93 9.31 -21.53
N ASP A 53 10.26 8.46 -20.75
CA ASP A 53 9.29 7.52 -21.31
C ASP A 53 8.03 8.23 -21.79
N LYS A 54 7.42 7.69 -22.83
CA LYS A 54 6.21 8.27 -23.42
C LYS A 54 4.94 7.57 -22.93
N GLU A 55 5.03 7.01 -21.74
CA GLU A 55 4.01 6.19 -21.11
C GLU A 55 3.31 6.97 -20.00
N TYR A 56 1.98 6.97 -20.01
CA TYR A 56 1.16 7.73 -19.07
C TYR A 56 0.12 6.84 -18.39
N LYS A 57 -0.25 7.18 -17.16
CA LYS A 57 -1.37 6.54 -16.45
C LYS A 57 -2.21 7.55 -15.69
N LEU A 58 -3.45 7.14 -15.41
CA LEU A 58 -4.44 7.87 -14.62
C LEU A 58 -4.66 7.13 -13.30
N MET A 59 -4.58 7.85 -12.19
CA MET A 59 -4.75 7.29 -10.85
C MET A 59 -5.69 8.17 -10.01
N PHE A 60 -6.41 7.53 -9.08
CA PHE A 60 -7.33 8.17 -8.14
C PHE A 60 -6.94 7.79 -6.71
N TRP A 61 -6.92 8.77 -5.83
CA TRP A 61 -6.60 8.59 -4.41
C TRP A 61 -7.56 9.36 -3.52
N THR A 62 -7.66 8.90 -2.29
CA THR A 62 -8.40 9.57 -1.23
C THR A 62 -7.67 9.41 0.10
N SER A 63 -7.86 10.39 0.99
CA SER A 63 -7.45 10.26 2.39
C SER A 63 -8.38 9.33 3.20
N ALA A 64 -9.55 8.96 2.68
CA ALA A 64 -10.43 7.97 3.30
C ALA A 64 -9.77 6.59 3.28
N LYS A 65 -9.56 6.04 4.47
CA LYS A 65 -8.75 4.84 4.69
C LYS A 65 -9.32 3.60 4.02
N GLY A 66 -8.44 2.66 3.69
CA GLY A 66 -8.80 1.35 3.11
C GLY A 66 -9.15 1.34 1.62
N ASN A 67 -9.20 2.49 0.95
CA ASN A 67 -9.49 2.53 -0.49
C ASN A 67 -8.27 2.19 -1.36
N GLY A 68 -7.06 2.57 -0.92
CA GLY A 68 -5.84 2.46 -1.71
C GLY A 68 -5.83 3.40 -2.94
N MET A 69 -4.82 3.25 -3.79
CA MET A 69 -4.80 3.90 -5.11
C MET A 69 -5.67 3.11 -6.08
N LYS A 70 -6.49 3.79 -6.88
CA LYS A 70 -7.28 3.16 -7.95
C LYS A 70 -6.78 3.59 -9.31
N GLU A 71 -6.74 2.65 -10.23
CA GLU A 71 -6.29 2.83 -11.62
C GLU A 71 -7.36 2.30 -12.57
N ILE A 72 -7.24 2.59 -13.86
CA ILE A 72 -8.18 2.10 -14.89
C ILE A 72 -8.30 0.57 -14.86
N ARG A 73 -7.17 -0.13 -14.70
CA ARG A 73 -7.13 -1.60 -14.57
C ARG A 73 -7.90 -2.16 -13.37
N SER A 74 -8.13 -1.33 -12.35
CA SER A 74 -8.90 -1.71 -11.16
C SER A 74 -10.42 -1.65 -11.37
N VAL A 75 -10.86 -1.04 -12.48
CA VAL A 75 -12.28 -0.78 -12.78
C VAL A 75 -12.73 -1.52 -14.03
N LEU A 76 -11.87 -1.58 -15.05
CA LEU A 76 -12.17 -2.20 -16.35
C LEU A 76 -11.33 -3.47 -16.55
N PRO A 77 -11.96 -4.67 -16.51
CA PRO A 77 -11.26 -5.94 -16.59
C PRO A 77 -10.43 -6.13 -17.87
N GLU A 78 -10.86 -5.55 -18.99
CA GLU A 78 -10.12 -5.60 -20.27
C GLU A 78 -8.74 -4.92 -20.20
N TYR A 79 -8.51 -4.07 -19.20
CA TYR A 79 -7.24 -3.38 -18.97
C TYR A 79 -6.46 -3.92 -17.78
N GLU A 80 -6.84 -5.07 -17.19
CA GLU A 80 -6.20 -5.65 -16.00
C GLU A 80 -4.66 -5.68 -16.09
N LYS A 81 -4.12 -6.04 -17.26
CA LYS A 81 -2.67 -6.14 -17.53
C LYS A 81 -2.03 -4.87 -18.09
N LYS A 82 -2.80 -3.79 -18.23
CA LYS A 82 -2.35 -2.53 -18.84
C LYS A 82 -2.18 -1.46 -17.75
N GLU A 83 -0.93 -1.22 -17.37
CA GLU A 83 -0.60 -0.18 -16.38
C GLU A 83 -0.41 1.20 -17.02
N TYR A 84 0.19 1.27 -18.21
CA TYR A 84 0.50 2.53 -18.90
C TYR A 84 -0.04 2.55 -20.34
N TRP A 85 -0.26 3.76 -20.85
CA TRP A 85 -0.62 4.07 -22.22
C TRP A 85 0.52 4.84 -22.88
N GLU A 86 1.07 4.27 -23.94
CA GLU A 86 2.17 4.87 -24.71
C GLU A 86 1.65 5.86 -25.76
N ALA A 87 2.32 7.01 -25.91
CA ALA A 87 2.09 7.99 -26.95
C ALA A 87 3.39 8.47 -27.58
N GLU A 88 3.72 7.96 -28.76
CA GLU A 88 4.94 8.30 -29.49
C GLU A 88 4.91 9.72 -30.08
N SER A 89 3.70 10.23 -30.35
CA SER A 89 3.42 11.53 -30.97
C SER A 89 2.62 12.48 -30.07
N ASP A 90 2.65 13.78 -30.41
CA ASP A 90 1.83 14.79 -29.72
C ASP A 90 0.32 14.49 -29.94
N GLU A 91 -0.07 13.97 -31.11
CA GLU A 91 -1.44 13.52 -31.42
C GLU A 91 -1.89 12.33 -30.57
N GLU A 92 -1.06 11.28 -30.44
CA GLU A 92 -1.38 10.13 -29.58
C GLU A 92 -1.50 10.55 -28.11
N PHE A 93 -0.67 11.48 -27.66
CA PHE A 93 -0.80 12.02 -26.31
C PHE A 93 -2.15 12.67 -26.08
N LEU A 94 -2.64 13.46 -27.05
CA LEU A 94 -3.98 14.05 -26.98
C LEU A 94 -5.06 12.97 -26.98
N GLN A 95 -4.92 11.90 -27.77
CA GLN A 95 -5.86 10.77 -27.74
C GLN A 95 -5.90 10.06 -26.38
N ILE A 96 -4.75 9.89 -25.71
CA ILE A 96 -4.70 9.35 -24.35
C ILE A 96 -5.44 10.28 -23.38
N LEU A 97 -5.24 11.60 -23.46
CA LEU A 97 -5.94 12.54 -22.59
C LEU A 97 -7.46 12.50 -22.81
N GLU A 98 -7.91 12.40 -24.06
CA GLU A 98 -9.35 12.25 -24.36
C GLU A 98 -9.89 10.90 -23.85
N PHE A 99 -9.13 9.82 -23.96
CA PHE A 99 -9.49 8.53 -23.36
C PHE A 99 -9.62 8.64 -21.83
N PHE A 100 -8.67 9.30 -21.16
CA PHE A 100 -8.75 9.56 -19.72
C PHE A 100 -9.95 10.43 -19.36
N VAL A 101 -10.29 11.43 -20.18
CA VAL A 101 -11.52 12.23 -19.99
C VAL A 101 -12.76 11.34 -20.03
N SER A 102 -12.89 10.48 -21.04
CA SER A 102 -14.03 9.57 -21.15
C SER A 102 -14.11 8.65 -19.94
N PHE A 103 -12.99 8.04 -19.54
CA PHE A 103 -12.94 7.19 -18.34
C PHE A 103 -13.36 7.95 -17.07
N ILE A 104 -12.86 9.17 -16.87
CA ILE A 104 -13.21 9.99 -15.69
C ILE A 104 -14.72 10.24 -15.64
N LYS A 105 -15.33 10.57 -16.78
CA LYS A 105 -16.76 10.87 -16.88
C LYS A 105 -17.63 9.63 -16.69
N ASP A 106 -17.22 8.51 -17.28
CA ASP A 106 -18.03 7.29 -17.31
C ASP A 106 -17.89 6.47 -16.02
N HIS A 107 -16.73 6.57 -15.33
CA HIS A 107 -16.41 5.75 -14.16
C HIS A 107 -15.72 6.50 -13.04
N GLY A 108 -14.82 7.44 -13.36
CA GLY A 108 -13.93 8.05 -12.38
C GLY A 108 -14.64 8.90 -11.32
N PHE A 109 -15.71 9.62 -11.68
CA PHE A 109 -16.45 10.41 -10.69
C PHE A 109 -17.23 9.54 -9.71
N ASP A 110 -17.94 8.52 -10.18
CA ASP A 110 -18.67 7.60 -9.30
C ASP A 110 -17.69 6.84 -8.40
N LEU A 111 -16.55 6.40 -8.95
CA LEU A 111 -15.45 5.82 -8.17
C LEU A 111 -14.96 6.75 -7.06
N LEU A 112 -14.81 8.04 -7.34
CA LEU A 112 -14.42 9.02 -6.34
C LEU A 112 -15.48 9.19 -5.26
N GLU A 113 -16.78 9.21 -5.59
CA GLU A 113 -17.83 9.27 -4.57
C GLU A 113 -17.82 8.00 -3.68
N ASP A 114 -17.65 6.81 -4.27
CA ASP A 114 -17.51 5.53 -3.54
C ASP A 114 -16.26 5.49 -2.64
N MET A 115 -15.25 6.29 -2.98
CA MET A 115 -14.01 6.42 -2.22
C MET A 115 -14.12 7.46 -1.09
N LEU A 116 -15.26 8.10 -0.85
CA LEU A 116 -15.44 9.00 0.29
C LEU A 116 -15.57 8.26 1.62
N GLU A 117 -16.04 7.02 1.58
CA GLU A 117 -16.22 6.19 2.77
C GLU A 117 -14.95 5.41 3.11
N GLU A 118 -14.61 5.36 4.39
CA GLU A 118 -13.55 4.47 4.87
C GLU A 118 -13.98 3.01 4.66
N LYS A 119 -13.14 2.23 4.00
CA LYS A 119 -13.32 0.78 3.86
C LYS A 119 -12.48 0.09 4.91
N PRO A 120 -12.89 -1.05 5.50
CA PRO A 120 -12.05 -1.81 6.40
C PRO A 120 -10.72 -2.22 5.72
N ASP A 121 -9.63 -2.29 6.49
CA ASP A 121 -8.38 -2.85 5.97
C ASP A 121 -8.69 -4.32 5.67
N SER A 122 -8.42 -4.76 4.43
CA SER A 122 -8.82 -6.10 3.98
C SER A 122 -8.23 -7.21 4.83
N PHE A 123 -7.12 -6.93 5.54
CA PHE A 123 -6.48 -7.87 6.44
C PHE A 123 -6.62 -7.46 7.90
N GLU A 124 -6.29 -6.22 8.26
CA GLU A 124 -6.43 -5.71 9.64
C GLU A 124 -7.87 -5.31 9.97
N THR A 125 -8.81 -6.27 9.84
CA THR A 125 -10.20 -6.06 10.24
C THR A 125 -10.30 -5.77 11.75
N PRO A 126 -11.37 -5.11 12.22
CA PRO A 126 -11.57 -4.85 13.64
C PRO A 126 -11.42 -6.11 14.52
N GLU A 127 -11.93 -7.25 14.05
CA GLU A 127 -11.86 -8.53 14.75
C GLU A 127 -10.43 -9.04 14.86
N ARG A 128 -9.64 -8.99 13.77
CA ARG A 128 -8.24 -9.43 13.79
C ARG A 128 -7.37 -8.52 14.64
N LYS A 129 -7.64 -7.20 14.62
CA LYS A 129 -6.93 -6.25 15.50
C LYS A 129 -7.23 -6.50 16.97
N GLN A 130 -8.49 -6.77 17.30
CA GLN A 130 -8.90 -7.12 18.66
C GLN A 130 -8.24 -8.43 19.09
N TYR A 131 -8.30 -9.47 18.25
CA TYR A 131 -7.64 -10.76 18.51
C TYR A 131 -6.14 -10.58 18.74
N PHE A 132 -5.45 -9.84 17.86
CA PHE A 132 -4.02 -9.58 18.02
C PHE A 132 -3.72 -8.85 19.33
N LYS A 133 -4.52 -7.84 19.72
CA LYS A 133 -4.38 -7.11 20.98
C LYS A 133 -4.52 -8.02 22.21
N GLU A 134 -5.48 -8.95 22.19
CA GLU A 134 -5.78 -9.87 23.30
C GLU A 134 -4.75 -11.01 23.39
N HIS A 135 -4.31 -11.55 22.25
CA HIS A 135 -3.52 -12.78 22.17
C HIS A 135 -2.05 -12.57 21.76
N ARG A 136 -1.57 -11.32 21.62
CA ARG A 136 -0.19 -11.04 21.13
C ARG A 136 0.89 -11.84 21.86
N LYS A 137 0.82 -11.91 23.19
CA LYS A 137 1.85 -12.61 23.99
C LYS A 137 1.82 -14.13 23.75
N GLU A 138 0.63 -14.71 23.65
CA GLU A 138 0.44 -16.13 23.34
C GLU A 138 0.96 -16.44 21.93
N LEU A 139 0.72 -15.54 20.97
CA LEU A 139 1.28 -15.63 19.63
C LEU A 139 2.82 -15.57 19.65
N VAL A 140 3.43 -14.65 20.42
CA VAL A 140 4.89 -14.63 20.59
C VAL A 140 5.40 -15.95 21.16
N GLU A 141 4.82 -16.43 22.27
CA GLU A 141 5.24 -17.67 22.92
C GLU A 141 5.15 -18.88 21.96
N LYS A 142 4.05 -19.00 21.21
CA LYS A 142 3.86 -20.07 20.24
C LYS A 142 4.89 -19.99 19.12
N TYR A 143 4.99 -18.85 18.45
CA TYR A 143 5.76 -18.74 17.21
C TYR A 143 7.26 -18.58 17.46
N ASP A 144 7.68 -17.88 18.51
CA ASP A 144 9.09 -17.91 18.95
C ASP A 144 9.47 -19.30 19.49
N GLY A 145 8.55 -20.02 20.14
CA GLY A 145 8.77 -21.41 20.55
C GLY A 145 8.99 -22.37 19.38
N ILE A 146 8.43 -22.09 18.21
CA ILE A 146 8.60 -22.91 16.98
C ILE A 146 9.85 -22.51 16.21
N TYR A 147 10.05 -21.20 16.00
CA TYR A 147 11.06 -20.69 15.07
C TYR A 147 12.32 -20.13 15.75
N HIS A 148 12.32 -19.97 17.08
CA HIS A 148 13.45 -19.51 17.89
C HIS A 148 14.08 -18.22 17.35
N ILE A 149 13.26 -17.18 17.17
CA ILE A 149 13.69 -15.93 16.56
C ILE A 149 14.31 -15.01 17.62
N LEU A 150 13.61 -14.73 18.71
CA LEU A 150 14.00 -13.73 19.73
C LEU A 150 15.25 -14.13 20.51
N GLY A 151 15.54 -15.43 20.62
CA GLY A 151 16.73 -15.94 21.32
C GLY A 151 18.02 -15.95 20.50
N ASN A 152 17.94 -15.69 19.19
CA ASN A 152 19.05 -15.90 18.26
C ASN A 152 19.54 -14.60 17.62
N GLY A 153 20.81 -14.29 17.86
CA GLY A 153 21.53 -13.24 17.14
C GLY A 153 21.17 -11.80 17.51
N THR A 154 21.54 -10.90 16.63
CA THR A 154 21.25 -9.46 16.64
C THR A 154 19.83 -9.19 16.14
N CYS A 155 19.25 -8.02 16.46
CA CYS A 155 17.95 -7.64 15.94
C CYS A 155 17.87 -7.66 14.39
N GLU A 156 18.99 -7.36 13.70
CA GLU A 156 19.06 -7.51 12.24
C GLU A 156 18.85 -8.97 11.81
N GLU A 157 19.51 -9.91 12.46
CA GLU A 157 19.36 -11.34 12.17
C GLU A 157 17.94 -11.82 12.50
N GLN A 158 17.36 -11.36 13.60
CA GLN A 158 15.99 -11.69 13.99
C GLN A 158 14.96 -11.22 12.95
N LEU A 159 15.09 -9.98 12.46
CA LEU A 159 14.20 -9.44 11.43
C LEU A 159 14.31 -10.22 10.12
N LYS A 160 15.54 -10.56 9.69
CA LYS A 160 15.75 -11.38 8.48
C LYS A 160 15.21 -12.80 8.66
N HIS A 161 15.29 -13.36 9.87
CA HIS A 161 14.76 -14.68 10.16
C HIS A 161 13.23 -14.72 10.02
N ILE A 162 12.52 -13.63 10.36
CA ILE A 162 11.08 -13.52 10.04
C ILE A 162 10.85 -13.63 8.53
N ASP A 163 11.62 -12.91 7.72
CA ASP A 163 11.51 -12.99 6.25
C ASP A 163 11.80 -14.41 5.72
N GLU A 164 12.74 -15.14 6.34
CA GLU A 164 13.02 -16.53 6.02
C GLU A 164 11.85 -17.47 6.33
N VAL A 165 11.26 -17.36 7.52
CA VAL A 165 10.08 -18.15 7.92
C VAL A 165 8.92 -17.91 6.97
N LEU A 166 8.65 -16.65 6.61
CA LEU A 166 7.59 -16.30 5.67
C LEU A 166 7.83 -16.89 4.28
N TRP A 167 9.08 -16.89 3.82
CA TRP A 167 9.46 -17.49 2.54
C TRP A 167 9.31 -19.00 2.50
N GLU A 168 9.75 -19.68 3.56
CA GLU A 168 9.65 -21.14 3.66
C GLU A 168 8.19 -21.59 3.73
N ASN A 169 7.31 -20.75 4.29
CA ASN A 169 5.87 -20.99 4.40
C ASN A 169 5.06 -20.21 3.35
N ARG A 170 5.69 -19.76 2.26
CA ARG A 170 5.00 -19.01 1.19
C ARG A 170 4.10 -19.91 0.34
N GLU A 171 4.49 -21.17 0.14
CA GLU A 171 3.72 -22.11 -0.66
C GLU A 171 2.61 -22.69 0.21
N ALA A 172 1.38 -22.42 -0.20
CA ALA A 172 0.19 -22.94 0.43
C ALA A 172 -0.77 -23.44 -0.64
N GLU A 173 -1.36 -24.60 -0.39
CA GLU A 173 -2.52 -25.05 -1.14
C GLU A 173 -3.68 -24.07 -0.88
N GLU A 174 -4.43 -23.73 -1.93
CA GLU A 174 -5.62 -22.87 -1.83
C GLU A 174 -6.80 -23.65 -1.24
N THR A 175 -6.69 -24.01 0.04
CA THR A 175 -7.78 -24.60 0.83
C THR A 175 -8.13 -23.66 2.00
N PRO A 176 -9.41 -23.60 2.44
CA PRO A 176 -9.82 -22.75 3.55
C PRO A 176 -9.04 -23.02 4.85
N GLU A 177 -8.72 -24.29 5.12
CA GLU A 177 -7.96 -24.69 6.29
C GLU A 177 -6.53 -24.15 6.23
N ARG A 178 -5.89 -24.25 5.07
CA ARG A 178 -4.52 -23.76 4.88
C ARG A 178 -4.46 -22.23 4.90
N GLU A 179 -5.49 -21.56 4.37
CA GLU A 179 -5.63 -20.11 4.46
C GLU A 179 -5.68 -19.64 5.93
N ALA A 180 -6.45 -20.34 6.78
CA ALA A 180 -6.52 -20.03 8.21
C ALA A 180 -5.17 -20.20 8.92
N GLU A 181 -4.42 -21.27 8.61
CA GLU A 181 -3.08 -21.52 9.15
C GLU A 181 -2.08 -20.42 8.77
N ILE A 182 -2.13 -19.97 7.51
CA ILE A 182 -1.28 -18.86 7.03
C ILE A 182 -1.65 -17.55 7.73
N GLN A 183 -2.95 -17.25 7.86
CA GLN A 183 -3.39 -16.05 8.55
C GLN A 183 -2.93 -16.04 10.01
N GLU A 184 -2.98 -17.20 10.69
CA GLU A 184 -2.44 -17.33 12.04
C GLU A 184 -0.92 -17.13 12.05
N LEU A 185 -0.19 -17.71 11.09
CA LEU A 185 1.26 -17.50 10.93
C LEU A 185 1.60 -16.03 10.75
N TRP A 186 0.85 -15.27 9.95
CA TRP A 186 1.07 -13.83 9.79
C TRP A 186 0.93 -13.08 11.11
N LEU A 187 -0.13 -13.37 11.88
CA LEU A 187 -0.30 -12.77 13.21
C LEU A 187 0.81 -13.20 14.17
N GLY A 188 1.26 -14.45 14.10
CA GLY A 188 2.40 -14.96 14.85
C GLY A 188 3.69 -14.18 14.58
N MET A 189 4.07 -14.08 13.31
CA MET A 189 5.27 -13.35 12.88
C MET A 189 5.17 -11.86 13.19
N ALA A 190 3.98 -11.25 13.05
CA ALA A 190 3.75 -9.86 13.44
C ALA A 190 3.90 -9.64 14.95
N ALA A 191 3.50 -10.62 15.77
CA ALA A 191 3.67 -10.58 17.22
C ALA A 191 5.14 -10.67 17.61
N VAL A 192 5.92 -11.55 16.97
CA VAL A 192 7.38 -11.66 17.15
C VAL A 192 8.08 -10.37 16.72
N LEU A 193 7.74 -9.82 15.54
CA LEU A 193 8.25 -8.52 15.07
C LEU A 193 7.98 -7.40 16.09
N THR A 194 6.78 -7.38 16.67
CA THR A 194 6.42 -6.42 17.70
C THR A 194 7.34 -6.54 18.93
N GLU A 195 7.68 -7.76 19.34
CA GLU A 195 8.57 -8.02 20.48
C GLU A 195 10.02 -7.60 20.20
N ILE A 196 10.53 -7.86 18.98
CA ILE A 196 11.84 -7.33 18.55
C ILE A 196 11.87 -5.81 18.70
N ILE A 197 10.82 -5.13 18.25
CA ILE A 197 10.75 -3.66 18.30
C ILE A 197 10.61 -3.14 19.74
N PHE A 198 9.93 -3.88 20.63
CA PHE A 198 9.84 -3.49 22.04
C PHE A 198 11.18 -3.47 22.78
N SER A 199 12.22 -4.11 22.23
CA SER A 199 13.58 -3.96 22.76
C SER A 199 14.14 -2.53 22.61
N VAL A 200 13.55 -1.71 21.73
CA VAL A 200 13.92 -0.30 21.55
C VAL A 200 13.29 0.57 22.64
N GLU A 201 14.12 1.37 23.30
CA GLU A 201 13.68 2.21 24.42
C GLU A 201 12.55 3.16 24.02
N GLY A 202 11.46 3.12 24.79
CA GLY A 202 10.30 3.99 24.60
C GLY A 202 9.36 3.59 23.45
N ALA A 203 9.59 2.45 22.79
CA ALA A 203 8.66 1.91 21.81
C ALA A 203 7.26 1.67 22.41
N LYS A 204 6.21 2.05 21.67
CA LYS A 204 4.81 1.90 22.07
C LYS A 204 3.99 1.36 20.91
N ILE A 205 3.08 0.46 21.23
CA ILE A 205 2.07 -0.03 20.28
C ILE A 205 0.79 0.81 20.38
N ASP A 206 0.21 1.14 19.24
CA ASP A 206 -1.10 1.74 19.09
C ASP A 206 -1.99 0.75 18.31
N TYR A 207 -2.97 0.18 19.01
CA TYR A 207 -3.92 -0.76 18.43
C TYR A 207 -5.13 -0.05 17.80
N ASP A 208 -5.38 1.19 18.18
CA ASP A 208 -6.61 1.91 17.88
C ASP A 208 -6.43 2.85 16.65
N SER A 209 -5.19 3.03 16.17
CA SER A 209 -4.92 3.65 14.86
C SER A 209 -5.45 2.82 13.69
N TRP A 210 -5.46 3.38 12.48
CA TRP A 210 -5.94 2.70 11.26
C TRP A 210 -5.41 1.25 11.14
N ARG A 211 -4.10 1.11 11.22
CA ARG A 211 -3.38 -0.16 11.38
C ARG A 211 -2.78 -0.26 12.76
N ILE A 212 -2.46 -1.46 13.23
CA ILE A 212 -1.64 -1.68 14.41
C ILE A 212 -0.27 -1.07 14.14
N LYS A 213 0.12 -0.12 14.97
CA LYS A 213 1.27 0.74 14.72
C LYS A 213 2.25 0.72 15.87
N MET A 214 3.52 0.52 15.55
CA MET A 214 4.63 0.73 16.48
C MET A 214 5.16 2.15 16.32
N ASN A 215 5.03 2.94 17.39
CA ASN A 215 5.61 4.27 17.52
C ASN A 215 6.93 4.16 18.29
N ILE A 216 8.00 4.71 17.73
CA ILE A 216 9.33 4.66 18.32
C ILE A 216 9.85 6.09 18.42
N PRO A 217 10.26 6.58 19.60
CA PRO A 217 10.57 8.01 19.79
C PRO A 217 11.72 8.55 18.92
N SER A 218 12.68 7.69 18.57
CA SER A 218 13.88 8.06 17.82
C SER A 218 13.67 8.16 16.31
N THR A 219 12.47 7.88 15.80
CA THR A 219 12.18 7.88 14.35
C THR A 219 10.84 8.52 14.03
N VAL A 220 10.78 9.15 12.85
CA VAL A 220 9.52 9.64 12.28
C VAL A 220 8.75 8.53 11.54
N LEU A 221 9.43 7.42 11.24
CA LEU A 221 8.85 6.27 10.57
C LEU A 221 8.19 5.36 11.59
N SER A 222 7.08 4.76 11.17
CA SER A 222 6.32 3.82 11.99
C SER A 222 6.34 2.46 11.32
N VAL A 223 6.37 1.41 12.13
CA VAL A 223 6.21 0.03 11.65
C VAL A 223 4.76 -0.38 11.86
N TRP A 224 4.24 -1.14 10.92
CA TRP A 224 2.90 -1.70 10.99
C TRP A 224 3.04 -3.23 10.99
N PRO A 225 3.24 -3.87 12.15
CA PRO A 225 3.75 -5.24 12.19
C PRO A 225 2.93 -6.25 11.39
N VAL A 226 1.60 -6.14 11.46
CA VAL A 226 0.70 -7.03 10.71
C VAL A 226 0.79 -6.74 9.21
N TYR A 227 0.63 -5.48 8.80
CA TYR A 227 0.78 -5.08 7.41
C TYR A 227 2.14 -5.47 6.81
N ASP A 228 3.25 -5.16 7.47
CA ASP A 228 4.60 -5.39 6.93
C ASP A 228 4.89 -6.89 6.72
N VAL A 229 4.43 -7.74 7.65
CA VAL A 229 4.51 -9.20 7.53
C VAL A 229 3.66 -9.72 6.37
N ILE A 230 2.44 -9.22 6.22
CA ILE A 230 1.53 -9.66 5.13
C ILE A 230 2.09 -9.21 3.78
N GLN A 231 2.56 -7.97 3.66
CA GLN A 231 3.18 -7.49 2.43
C GLN A 231 4.42 -8.30 2.05
N ALA A 232 5.23 -8.68 3.05
CA ALA A 232 6.37 -9.58 2.84
C ALA A 232 5.90 -10.92 2.27
N TRP A 233 4.95 -11.58 2.94
CA TRP A 233 4.43 -12.87 2.50
C TRP A 233 3.79 -12.80 1.11
N MET A 234 2.97 -11.78 0.82
CA MET A 234 2.32 -11.62 -0.49
C MET A 234 3.35 -11.51 -1.61
N ARG A 235 4.42 -10.72 -1.41
CA ARG A 235 5.51 -10.62 -2.39
C ARG A 235 6.22 -11.97 -2.57
N TYR A 236 6.46 -12.70 -1.48
CA TYR A 236 7.11 -14.01 -1.54
C TYR A 236 6.24 -15.03 -2.26
N HIS A 237 4.94 -15.04 -1.99
CA HIS A 237 4.00 -15.98 -2.56
C HIS A 237 3.70 -15.68 -4.03
N PHE A 238 3.30 -14.45 -4.36
CA PHE A 238 2.84 -14.07 -5.71
C PHE A 238 3.99 -13.75 -6.67
N ASP A 239 5.00 -13.01 -6.20
CA ASP A 239 6.10 -12.54 -7.05
C ASP A 239 7.31 -13.50 -7.02
N ASN A 240 7.31 -14.46 -6.07
CA ASN A 240 8.42 -15.39 -5.82
C ASN A 240 9.78 -14.67 -5.68
N ASP A 241 9.77 -13.51 -5.00
CA ASP A 241 10.93 -12.62 -4.86
C ASP A 241 11.26 -12.30 -3.40
N LYS A 242 12.38 -12.85 -2.89
CA LYS A 242 12.94 -12.57 -1.55
C LYS A 242 14.08 -11.54 -1.54
N SER A 243 14.40 -10.90 -2.66
CA SER A 243 15.62 -10.09 -2.78
C SER A 243 15.70 -8.91 -1.81
N LEU A 244 14.55 -8.30 -1.46
CA LEU A 244 14.49 -7.09 -0.65
C LEU A 244 14.44 -7.36 0.88
N LEU A 245 14.03 -8.57 1.31
CA LEU A 245 13.71 -8.91 2.71
C LEU A 245 12.81 -7.84 3.36
N ILE A 246 11.52 -7.90 3.07
CA ILE A 246 10.56 -6.81 3.32
C ILE A 246 10.42 -6.45 4.80
N VAL A 247 10.37 -7.43 5.71
CA VAL A 247 10.26 -7.16 7.15
C VAL A 247 11.52 -6.47 7.65
N TRP A 248 12.70 -6.99 7.29
CA TRP A 248 13.98 -6.32 7.56
C TRP A 248 14.02 -4.90 6.97
N ALA A 249 13.68 -4.72 5.69
CA ALA A 249 13.75 -3.42 5.02
C ALA A 249 12.86 -2.36 5.68
N SER A 250 11.68 -2.77 6.17
CA SER A 250 10.71 -1.90 6.83
C SER A 250 11.15 -1.51 8.25
N ALA A 251 11.78 -2.42 8.98
CA ALA A 251 12.17 -2.21 10.38
C ALA A 251 13.66 -1.88 10.62
N ARG A 252 14.55 -2.01 9.63
CA ARG A 252 16.01 -1.86 9.79
C ARG A 252 16.47 -0.50 10.32
N SER A 253 15.67 0.54 10.11
CA SER A 253 16.00 1.90 10.57
C SER A 253 15.89 2.05 12.09
N LEU A 254 15.32 1.06 12.76
CA LEU A 254 14.87 1.12 14.15
C LEU A 254 15.79 0.35 15.11
N VAL A 255 16.60 -0.55 14.55
CA VAL A 255 17.45 -1.49 15.29
C VAL A 255 18.94 -1.21 15.10
N ARG A 256 19.27 0.03 14.71
CA ARG A 256 20.64 0.54 14.55
C ARG A 256 21.08 1.36 15.75
#